data_AF-A0A4Q5QXE8-F1
#
_entry.id   AF-A0A4Q5QXE8-F1
#
_cell.length_a   1.000
_cell.length_b   1.000
_cell.length_c   1.000
_cell.angle_alpha   90.00
_cell.angle_beta   90.00
_cell.angle_gamma   90.00
#
_symmetry.space_group_name_H-M   'P 1'
#
loop_
_entity.id
_entity.type
_entity.pdbx_description
1 polymer ?
#
loop_
_entity_poly.entity_id
_entity_poly.type
_entity_poly.pdbx_seq_one_letter_code
_entity_poly.pdbx_strand_id
1 'polypeptide(L)'
;MNISKDNNIGAVVAEDYRTAGIFEQAGIDFCCNGNRTIAAACGEKKIATDELVMKLQQAVEAPVRKDDAVSSYKSWPLDLLTDFIEKKHHRYVTSQIPVIQAFLEKIAHVHGERHPELAEIKVDFDSIKGNFGHLYSLANTINLNQNNIL
;
A
#
# COMPACT_ATOMS: atom_id res chain seq x y z
N MET A 1 -7.74 -10.18 -17.59
CA MET A 1 -7.95 -8.82 -18.11
C MET A 1 -7.04 -8.62 -19.32
N ASN A 2 -7.45 -7.86 -20.34
CA ASN A 2 -6.55 -7.40 -21.39
C ASN A 2 -6.10 -5.97 -21.05
N ILE A 3 -4.81 -5.76 -20.82
CA ILE A 3 -4.25 -4.48 -20.39
C ILE A 3 -3.87 -3.65 -21.61
N SER A 4 -4.34 -2.41 -21.65
CA SER A 4 -3.96 -1.40 -22.64
C SER A 4 -3.42 -0.15 -21.98
N LYS A 5 -2.69 0.66 -22.76
CA LYS A 5 -2.12 1.94 -22.34
C LYS A 5 -3.14 2.95 -21.81
N ASP A 6 -4.42 2.78 -22.16
CA ASP A 6 -5.52 3.65 -21.77
C ASP A 6 -6.17 3.23 -20.44
N ASN A 7 -5.81 2.06 -19.89
CA ASN A 7 -6.29 1.67 -18.58
C ASN A 7 -5.71 2.55 -17.48
N ASN A 8 -6.52 2.82 -16.46
CA ASN A 8 -6.07 3.49 -15.24
C ASN A 8 -5.21 2.52 -14.41
N ILE A 9 -4.10 3.03 -13.89
CA ILE A 9 -3.12 2.27 -13.12
C ILE A 9 -3.77 1.58 -11.91
N GLY A 10 -4.55 2.33 -11.13
CA GLY A 10 -5.24 1.83 -9.95
C GLY A 10 -6.29 0.77 -10.28
N ALA A 11 -6.93 0.85 -11.45
CA ALA A 11 -7.89 -0.17 -11.88
C ALA A 11 -7.19 -1.49 -12.23
N VAL A 12 -6.00 -1.43 -12.85
CA VAL A 12 -5.17 -2.61 -13.13
C VAL A 12 -4.70 -3.28 -11.84
N VAL A 13 -4.21 -2.49 -10.88
CA VAL A 13 -3.78 -3.02 -9.56
C VAL A 13 -4.95 -3.59 -8.76
N ALA A 14 -6.11 -2.93 -8.80
CA ALA A 14 -7.30 -3.44 -8.12
C ALA A 14 -7.80 -4.76 -8.73
N GLU A 15 -7.52 -5.01 -10.01
CA GLU A 15 -7.88 -6.28 -10.66
C GLU A 15 -6.86 -7.39 -10.39
N ASP A 16 -5.58 -7.03 -10.34
CA ASP A 16 -4.52 -7.95 -9.97
C ASP A 16 -3.42 -7.22 -9.21
N TYR A 17 -3.38 -7.43 -7.89
CA TYR A 17 -2.45 -6.74 -7.01
C TYR A 17 -0.98 -7.05 -7.34
N ARG A 18 -0.69 -8.16 -8.04
CA ARG A 18 0.67 -8.52 -8.47
C ARG A 18 1.26 -7.48 -9.42
N THR A 19 0.40 -6.74 -10.13
CA THR A 19 0.81 -5.64 -11.02
C THR A 19 1.37 -4.42 -10.27
N ALA A 20 1.05 -4.27 -8.97
CA ALA A 20 1.58 -3.18 -8.13
C ALA A 20 3.12 -3.14 -8.13
N GLY A 21 3.75 -4.30 -7.96
CA GLY A 21 5.22 -4.40 -7.94
C GLY A 21 5.86 -4.05 -9.29
N ILE A 22 5.15 -4.25 -10.40
CA ILE A 22 5.62 -3.87 -11.75
C ILE A 22 5.60 -2.35 -11.91
N PHE A 23 4.52 -1.69 -11.45
CA PHE A 23 4.46 -0.23 -11.43
C PHE A 23 5.54 0.35 -10.50
N GLU A 24 5.73 -0.22 -9.32
CA GLU A 24 6.75 0.21 -8.36
C GLU A 24 8.17 0.11 -8.95
N GLN A 25 8.51 -1.01 -9.60
CA GLN A 25 9.79 -1.19 -10.30
C GLN A 25 9.98 -0.19 -11.46
N ALA A 26 8.89 0.20 -12.11
CA ALA A 26 8.87 1.25 -13.12
C ALA A 26 8.88 2.68 -12.49
N GLY A 27 8.88 2.79 -11.16
CA GLY A 27 8.77 4.02 -10.41
C GLY A 27 7.41 4.70 -10.52
N ILE A 28 6.38 4.04 -11.02
CA ILE A 28 5.03 4.59 -11.18
C ILE A 28 4.27 4.41 -9.87
N ASP A 29 3.82 5.53 -9.30
CA ASP A 29 3.02 5.55 -8.08
C ASP A 29 1.57 5.17 -8.37
N PHE A 30 1.25 3.90 -8.13
CA PHE A 30 -0.11 3.36 -8.29
C PHE A 30 -1.03 3.71 -7.12
N CYS A 31 -0.48 4.13 -5.97
CA CYS A 31 -1.24 4.32 -4.74
C CYS A 31 -1.89 5.70 -4.69
N CYS A 32 -1.12 6.78 -4.86
CA CYS A 32 -1.67 8.14 -4.81
C CYS A 32 -2.11 8.65 -6.19
N ASN A 33 -1.47 8.18 -7.27
CA ASN A 33 -1.69 8.63 -8.64
C ASN A 33 -2.36 7.57 -9.54
N GLY A 34 -3.07 6.61 -8.93
CA GLY A 34 -3.69 5.48 -9.63
C GLY A 34 -4.84 5.85 -10.58
N ASN A 35 -5.38 7.07 -10.52
CA ASN A 35 -6.45 7.55 -11.41
C ASN A 35 -5.97 7.94 -12.81
N ARG A 36 -4.66 7.89 -13.07
CA ARG A 36 -4.04 8.22 -14.35
C ARG A 36 -3.90 6.98 -15.23
N THR A 37 -3.87 7.19 -16.54
CA THR A 37 -3.62 6.11 -17.51
C THR A 37 -2.16 5.67 -17.49
N ILE A 38 -1.91 4.41 -17.88
CA ILE A 38 -0.55 3.88 -18.04
C ILE A 38 0.26 4.75 -19.02
N ALA A 39 -0.34 5.16 -20.15
CA ALA A 39 0.30 6.04 -21.12
C ALA A 39 0.77 7.36 -20.50
N ALA A 40 -0.07 8.00 -19.69
CA ALA A 40 0.25 9.28 -19.06
C ALA A 40 1.41 9.14 -18.05
N ALA A 41 1.42 8.08 -17.24
CA ALA A 41 2.50 7.85 -16.29
C ALA A 41 3.83 7.48 -16.96
N CYS A 42 3.78 6.67 -18.02
CA CYS A 42 4.97 6.35 -18.81
C CYS A 42 5.55 7.58 -19.52
N GLY A 43 4.70 8.47 -20.02
CA GLY A 43 5.12 9.70 -20.71
C GLY A 43 5.97 10.62 -19.83
N GLU A 44 5.58 10.81 -18.57
CA GLU A 44 6.35 11.64 -17.62
C GLU A 44 7.71 11.05 -17.27
N LYS A 45 7.79 9.71 -17.19
CA LYS A 45 9.01 8.99 -16.82
C LYS A 45 9.86 8.53 -18.01
N LYS A 46 9.44 8.85 -19.24
CA LYS A 46 10.09 8.40 -20.49
C LYS A 46 10.26 6.87 -20.54
N ILE A 47 9.26 6.14 -20.07
CA ILE A 47 9.22 4.68 -20.07
C ILE A 47 8.59 4.21 -21.40
N ALA A 48 9.11 3.12 -21.94
CA ALA A 48 8.49 2.45 -23.08
C ALA A 48 7.15 1.82 -22.67
N THR A 49 6.04 2.50 -22.97
CA THR A 49 4.69 2.10 -22.58
C THR A 49 4.36 0.66 -22.99
N ASP A 50 4.75 0.26 -24.21
CA ASP A 50 4.44 -1.07 -24.74
C ASP A 50 5.17 -2.19 -23.97
N GLU A 51 6.41 -1.93 -23.53
CA GLU A 51 7.17 -2.89 -22.72
C GLU A 51 6.51 -3.08 -21.34
N LEU A 52 6.06 -1.98 -20.73
CA LEU A 52 5.37 -2.03 -19.44
C LEU A 52 4.04 -2.79 -19.57
N VAL A 53 3.24 -2.48 -20.59
CA VAL A 53 1.97 -3.17 -20.86
C VAL A 53 2.20 -4.67 -21.06
N MET A 54 3.24 -5.06 -21.80
CA MET A 54 3.59 -6.47 -21.99
C MET A 54 3.94 -7.15 -20.67
N LYS A 55 4.76 -6.53 -19.80
CA LYS A 55 5.09 -7.08 -18.47
C LYS A 55 3.86 -7.24 -17.59
N LEU A 56 2.97 -6.24 -17.59
CA LEU A 56 1.72 -6.29 -16.85
C LEU A 56 0.81 -7.42 -17.36
N GLN A 57 0.69 -7.58 -18.67
CA GLN A 57 -0.10 -8.64 -19.28
C GLN A 57 0.44 -10.03 -18.91
N GLN A 58 1.76 -10.23 -18.97
CA GLN A 58 2.41 -11.47 -18.55
C GLN A 58 2.13 -11.82 -17.08
N ALA A 59 2.11 -10.82 -16.19
CA ALA A 59 1.82 -11.06 -14.78
C ALA A 59 0.37 -11.50 -14.54
N VAL A 60 -0.59 -10.91 -15.26
CA VAL A 60 -2.00 -11.28 -15.17
C VAL A 60 -2.25 -12.68 -15.75
N GLU A 61 -1.53 -13.06 -16.81
CA GLU A 61 -1.64 -14.39 -17.44
C GLU A 61 -0.88 -15.48 -16.66
N ALA A 62 0.08 -15.10 -15.82
CA ALA A 62 0.85 -16.05 -15.03
C ALA A 62 -0.06 -16.80 -14.03
N PRO A 63 0.13 -18.14 -13.88
CA PRO A 63 -0.64 -18.94 -12.94
C PRO A 63 -0.58 -18.34 -11.54
N VAL A 64 -1.76 -18.16 -10.93
CA VAL A 64 -1.88 -17.64 -9.57
C VAL A 64 -1.30 -18.68 -8.62
N ARG A 65 -0.30 -18.29 -7.82
CA ARG A 65 0.24 -19.16 -6.77
C ARG A 65 -0.83 -19.35 -5.69
N LYS A 66 -0.80 -20.46 -4.96
CA LYS A 66 -1.80 -20.73 -3.90
C LYS A 66 -1.87 -19.62 -2.85
N ASP A 67 -0.75 -18.96 -2.58
CA ASP A 67 -0.68 -17.83 -1.62
C ASP A 67 -1.15 -16.50 -2.23
N ASP A 68 -1.12 -16.39 -3.56
CA ASP A 68 -1.64 -15.25 -4.33
C ASP A 68 -3.13 -15.39 -4.64
N ALA A 69 -3.72 -16.54 -4.31
CA ALA A 69 -5.11 -16.89 -4.58
C ALA A 69 -6.11 -16.20 -3.66
N VAL A 70 -5.80 -14.98 -3.20
CA VAL A 70 -6.82 -14.12 -2.60
C VAL A 70 -7.55 -13.41 -3.73
N SER A 71 -8.34 -14.19 -4.47
CA SER A 71 -9.13 -13.67 -5.59
C SER A 71 -10.46 -13.14 -5.07
N SER A 72 -10.74 -11.90 -5.46
CA SER A 72 -12.04 -11.23 -5.39
C SER A 72 -12.39 -10.45 -4.12
N TYR A 73 -11.46 -9.68 -3.57
CA TYR A 73 -11.85 -8.56 -2.68
C TYR A 73 -12.86 -7.62 -3.35
N LYS A 74 -12.82 -7.50 -4.69
CA LYS A 74 -13.82 -6.75 -5.47
C LYS A 74 -15.26 -7.26 -5.33
N SER A 75 -15.46 -8.55 -5.06
CA SER A 75 -16.81 -9.09 -4.84
C SER A 75 -17.24 -9.01 -3.38
N TRP A 76 -16.41 -8.50 -2.48
CA TRP A 76 -16.78 -8.40 -1.08
C TRP A 76 -17.75 -7.23 -0.89
N PRO A 77 -18.78 -7.42 -0.05
CA PRO A 77 -19.55 -6.30 0.48
C PRO A 77 -18.63 -5.25 1.13
N LEU A 78 -18.97 -3.97 0.99
CA LEU A 78 -18.12 -2.86 1.45
C LEU A 78 -17.92 -2.88 2.96
N ASP A 79 -18.93 -3.27 3.73
CA ASP A 79 -18.86 -3.48 5.17
C ASP A 79 -17.85 -4.57 5.53
N LEU A 80 -17.93 -5.73 4.88
CA LEU A 80 -16.98 -6.83 5.09
C LEU A 80 -15.54 -6.43 4.73
N LEU A 81 -15.35 -5.75 3.59
CA LEU A 81 -14.04 -5.27 3.16
C LEU A 81 -13.45 -4.25 4.14
N THR A 82 -14.28 -3.31 4.61
CA THR A 82 -13.85 -2.29 5.59
C THR A 82 -13.45 -2.94 6.92
N ASP A 83 -14.27 -3.88 7.41
CA ASP A 83 -13.99 -4.66 8.61
C ASP A 83 -12.69 -5.45 8.50
N PHE A 84 -12.48 -6.08 7.36
CA PHE A 84 -11.26 -6.84 7.10
C PHE A 84 -10.03 -5.93 7.09
N ILE A 85 -10.09 -4.78 6.42
CA ILE A 85 -8.98 -3.82 6.38
C ILE A 85 -8.63 -3.32 7.78
N GLU A 86 -9.63 -2.95 8.58
CA GLU A 86 -9.43 -2.52 9.96
C GLU A 86 -8.80 -3.63 10.80
N LYS A 87 -9.44 -4.81 10.84
CA LYS A 87 -9.04 -5.91 11.74
C LYS A 87 -7.72 -6.54 11.34
N LYS A 88 -7.44 -6.66 10.04
CA LYS A 88 -6.24 -7.34 9.53
C LYS A 88 -5.05 -6.40 9.41
N HIS A 89 -5.25 -5.19 8.88
CA HIS A 89 -4.15 -4.29 8.54
C HIS A 89 -3.98 -3.18 9.58
N HIS A 90 -5.03 -2.43 9.92
CA HIS A 90 -4.89 -1.31 10.86
C HIS A 90 -4.50 -1.76 12.26
N ARG A 91 -5.20 -2.77 12.82
CA ARG A 91 -4.87 -3.29 14.16
C ARG A 91 -3.45 -3.84 14.22
N TYR A 92 -3.02 -4.55 13.17
CA TYR A 92 -1.67 -5.08 13.08
C TYR A 92 -0.66 -3.94 13.17
N VAL A 93 -0.75 -2.92 12.30
CA VAL A 93 0.16 -1.78 12.30
C VAL A 93 0.17 -1.07 13.65
N THR A 94 -1.00 -0.74 14.21
CA THR A 94 -1.11 -0.08 15.52
C THR A 94 -0.48 -0.91 16.65
N SER A 95 -0.62 -2.23 16.61
CA SER A 95 -0.01 -3.13 17.61
C SER A 95 1.51 -3.26 17.47
N GLN A 96 2.04 -3.18 16.25
CA GLN A 96 3.47 -3.37 15.99
C GLN A 96 4.28 -2.10 16.20
N ILE A 97 3.70 -0.90 15.96
CA ILE A 97 4.40 0.37 16.16
C ILE A 97 5.06 0.49 17.56
N PRO A 98 4.38 0.27 18.70
CA PRO A 98 5.03 0.39 20.01
C PRO A 98 6.13 -0.66 20.22
N VAL A 99 5.99 -1.85 19.64
CA VAL A 99 7.01 -2.92 19.71
C VAL A 99 8.27 -2.50 18.96
N ILE A 100 8.11 -2.03 17.71
CA ILE A 100 9.23 -1.56 16.89
C ILE A 100 9.88 -0.33 17.54
N GLN A 101 9.09 0.59 18.09
CA GLN A 101 9.61 1.76 18.81
C GLN A 101 10.52 1.35 19.96
N ALA A 102 10.09 0.41 20.82
CA ALA A 102 10.89 -0.05 21.94
C ALA A 102 12.22 -0.69 21.50
N PHE A 103 12.22 -1.45 20.40
CA PHE A 103 13.46 -2.00 19.84
C PHE A 103 14.36 -0.94 19.23
N LEU A 104 13.80 0.05 18.54
CA LEU A 104 14.55 1.17 17.97
C LEU A 104 15.18 2.04 19.05
N GLU A 105 14.47 2.31 20.13
CA GLU A 105 15.01 3.02 21.30
C GLU A 105 16.16 2.24 21.94
N LYS A 106 16.00 0.93 22.09
CA LYS A 106 17.05 0.05 22.64
C LYS A 106 18.31 0.05 21.78
N ILE A 107 18.17 -0.11 20.46
CA ILE A 107 19.34 -0.17 19.57
C ILE A 107 20.02 1.20 19.45
N ALA A 108 19.25 2.29 19.37
CA ALA A 108 19.80 3.65 19.38
C ALA A 108 20.53 3.96 20.68
N HIS A 109 20.05 3.48 21.82
CA HIS A 109 20.73 3.66 23.10
C HIS A 109 22.06 2.92 23.18
N VAL A 110 22.12 1.67 22.73
CA VAL A 110 23.33 0.83 22.84
C VAL A 110 24.35 1.15 21.74
N HIS A 111 23.90 1.52 20.54
CA HIS A 111 24.74 1.63 19.34
C HIS A 111 24.79 3.02 18.71
N GLY A 112 24.01 3.99 19.20
CA GLY A 112 23.85 5.31 18.56
C GLY A 112 25.13 6.13 18.42
N GLU A 113 26.11 5.96 19.31
CA GLU A 113 27.42 6.63 19.17
C GLU A 113 28.20 6.16 17.94
N ARG A 114 28.07 4.87 17.58
CA ARG A 114 28.73 4.27 16.41
C ARG A 114 27.88 4.34 15.15
N HIS A 115 26.58 4.55 15.32
CA HIS A 115 25.57 4.51 14.28
C HIS A 115 24.65 5.74 14.38
N PRO A 116 25.14 6.93 14.00
CA PRO A 116 24.37 8.18 14.07
C PRO A 116 23.10 8.14 13.18
N GLU A 117 23.07 7.30 12.14
CA GLU A 117 21.89 7.05 11.31
C GLU A 117 20.67 6.58 12.12
N LEU A 118 20.88 5.97 13.30
CA LEU A 118 19.79 5.55 14.18
C LEU A 118 18.98 6.73 14.73
N ALA A 119 19.58 7.92 14.84
CA ALA A 119 18.87 9.13 15.24
C ALA A 119 17.91 9.59 14.14
N GLU A 120 18.35 9.56 12.89
CA GLU A 120 17.52 9.90 11.72
C GLU A 120 16.36 8.91 11.57
N ILE A 121 16.65 7.60 11.63
CA ILE A 121 15.64 6.54 11.57
C ILE A 121 14.60 6.72 12.69
N LYS A 122 15.02 7.13 13.89
CA LYS A 122 14.10 7.42 15.00
C LYS A 122 13.17 8.58 14.68
N VAL A 123 13.69 9.67 14.11
CA VAL A 123 12.87 10.83 13.71
C VAL A 123 11.85 10.42 12.64
N ASP A 124 12.30 9.71 11.61
CA ASP A 124 11.42 9.24 10.54
C ASP A 124 10.34 8.29 11.06
N PHE A 125 10.72 7.34 11.92
CA PHE A 125 9.78 6.41 12.53
C PHE A 125 8.74 7.12 13.41
N ASP A 126 9.16 8.11 14.21
CA ASP A 126 8.25 8.91 15.04
C ASP A 126 7.27 9.72 14.19
N SER A 127 7.70 10.24 13.04
CA SER A 127 6.85 10.92 12.06
C SER A 127 5.81 9.96 11.45
N ILE A 128 6.24 8.77 11.01
CA ILE A 128 5.35 7.73 10.47
C ILE A 128 4.31 7.29 11.51
N LYS A 129 4.74 7.05 12.75
CA LYS A 129 3.86 6.74 13.89
C LYS A 129 2.78 7.81 14.08
N GLY A 130 3.16 9.09 14.05
CA GLY A 130 2.22 10.20 14.18
C GLY A 130 1.15 10.18 13.09
N ASN A 131 1.55 9.95 11.84
CA ASN A 131 0.64 9.88 10.70
C ASN A 131 -0.36 8.71 10.82
N PHE A 132 0.09 7.53 11.24
CA PHE A 132 -0.80 6.39 11.48
C PHE A 132 -1.76 6.63 12.66
N GLY A 133 -1.32 7.31 13.72
CA GLY A 133 -2.19 7.69 14.83
C GLY A 133 -3.37 8.59 14.39
N HIS A 134 -3.10 9.53 13.48
CA HIS A 134 -4.15 10.38 12.91
C HIS A 134 -5.16 9.58 12.07
N LEU A 135 -4.69 8.65 11.22
CA LEU A 135 -5.57 7.78 10.42
C LEU A 135 -6.51 6.91 11.29
N TYR A 136 -6.01 6.38 12.41
CA TYR A 136 -6.84 5.58 13.32
C TYR A 136 -7.92 6.41 14.01
N SER A 137 -7.60 7.66 14.39
CA SER A 137 -8.59 8.58 14.97
C SER A 137 -9.73 8.88 13.99
N LEU A 138 -9.40 9.16 12.72
CA LEU A 138 -10.36 9.41 11.66
C LEU A 138 -11.26 8.20 11.37
N ALA A 139 -10.68 6.99 11.32
CA ALA A 139 -11.44 5.76 11.11
C ALA A 139 -12.46 5.50 12.24
N ASN A 140 -12.08 5.76 13.49
CA ASN A 140 -12.99 5.64 14.63
C ASN A 140 -14.10 6.70 14.62
N THR A 141 -13.80 7.94 14.20
CA THR A 141 -14.83 8.98 14.05
C THR A 141 -15.88 8.62 12.98
N ILE A 142 -15.46 8.03 11.85
CA ILE A 142 -16.37 7.57 10.80
C ILE A 142 -17.25 6.42 11.31
N ASN A 143 -16.68 5.47 12.05
CA ASN A 143 -17.41 4.32 12.60
C ASN A 143 -18.41 4.72 13.70
N LEU A 144 -18.06 5.72 14.53
CA LEU A 144 -18.98 6.31 15.51
C LEU A 144 -20.14 7.06 14.86
N ASN A 145 -19.90 7.74 13.74
CA ASN A 145 -20.96 8.43 13.01
C ASN A 145 -21.91 7.47 12.28
N GLN A 146 -21.44 6.32 11.80
CA GLN A 146 -22.33 5.30 11.22
C GLN A 146 -23.22 4.61 12.27
N ASN A 147 -22.75 4.48 13.51
CA ASN A 147 -23.53 3.93 14.63
C ASN A 147 -24.47 4.94 15.30
N ASN A 148 -24.44 6.22 14.92
CA ASN A 148 -25.31 7.29 15.42
C ASN A 148 -26.39 7.75 14.41
N ILE A 149 -26.54 7.03 13.29
CA ILE A 149 -27.58 7.30 12.25
C ILE A 149 -28.64 6.17 12.22
N LEU A 150 -28.75 5.40 13.31
CA LEU A 150 -29.89 4.51 13.61
C LEU A 150 -30.48 4.92 14.95
#